data_AF-A0AAW9I766-F1
#
_entry.id   AF-A0AAW9I766-F1
#
_cell.length_a   1.000
_cell.length_b   1.000
_cell.length_c   1.000
_cell.angle_alpha   90.00
_cell.angle_beta   90.00
_cell.angle_gamma   90.00
#
_symmetry.space_group_name_H-M   'P 1'
#
loop_
_entity.id
_entity.type
_entity.pdbx_description
1 polymer ?
#
loop_
_entity_poly.entity_id
_entity_poly.type
_entity_poly.pdbx_seq_one_letter_code
_entity_poly.pdbx_strand_id
1 'polypeptide(L)'
;DTTTGHWEMTGIIVEQPFKTFPDGFTNEIIGEFEKRTGRKVVGNKPASGTAILDEYGEHQMKTGDVIVYTSADSVFQIAAHEEVIPLEELYKMCEIAREIMMGDNAVARIIARPYIGEKAGHFARTSNRRDYSLNPFEPTVLDTIKESNLDVIGVGKIEDIFNGQGITEAIHTKDNMDGVDQTINYIKKENNGVIFTNLVDFDSKYRQRRNSLG
;
A
#
# COMPACT_ATOMS: atom_id res chain seq x y z
N ASP A 1 4.85 -9.33 8.73
CA ASP A 1 4.56 -7.88 8.56
C ASP A 1 3.10 -7.61 8.94
N THR A 2 2.63 -6.37 8.78
CA THR A 2 1.25 -5.97 9.15
C THR A 2 0.20 -6.84 8.45
N THR A 3 0.37 -7.15 7.17
CA THR A 3 -0.60 -7.94 6.40
C THR A 3 -0.65 -9.37 6.93
N THR A 4 0.51 -10.04 7.04
CA THR A 4 0.60 -11.39 7.61
C THR A 4 -0.10 -11.50 8.96
N GLY A 5 0.23 -10.61 9.91
CA GLY A 5 -0.33 -10.71 11.26
C GLY A 5 -1.84 -10.53 11.32
N HIS A 6 -2.41 -9.65 10.48
CA HIS A 6 -3.86 -9.48 10.43
C HIS A 6 -4.55 -10.67 9.75
N TRP A 7 -3.95 -11.24 8.70
CA TRP A 7 -4.51 -12.43 8.05
C TRP A 7 -4.52 -13.64 8.99
N GLU A 8 -3.44 -13.84 9.75
CA GLU A 8 -3.36 -14.87 10.78
C GLU A 8 -4.39 -14.68 11.90
N MET A 9 -4.66 -13.45 12.34
CA MET A 9 -5.75 -13.17 13.29
C MET A 9 -7.13 -13.58 12.77
N THR A 10 -7.29 -13.68 11.44
CA THR A 10 -8.55 -14.06 10.78
C THR A 10 -8.59 -15.50 10.30
N GLY A 11 -7.62 -16.33 10.70
CA GLY A 11 -7.62 -17.78 10.48
C GLY A 11 -6.78 -18.27 9.30
N ILE A 12 -6.03 -17.42 8.61
CA ILE A 12 -5.14 -17.83 7.52
C ILE A 12 -3.76 -18.15 8.07
N ILE A 13 -3.22 -19.32 7.74
CA ILE A 13 -1.83 -19.66 8.05
C ILE A 13 -0.93 -19.15 6.93
N VAL A 14 -0.07 -18.18 7.25
CA VAL A 14 0.88 -17.63 6.28
C VAL A 14 2.25 -18.28 6.51
N GLU A 15 2.53 -19.36 5.79
CA GLU A 15 3.77 -20.13 5.98
C GLU A 15 5.03 -19.37 5.52
N GLN A 16 4.88 -18.50 4.52
CA GLN A 16 5.98 -17.74 3.93
C GLN A 16 5.77 -16.24 4.12
N PRO A 17 6.72 -15.52 4.74
CA PRO A 17 6.63 -14.08 4.87
C PRO A 17 6.72 -13.40 3.50
N PHE A 18 6.05 -12.25 3.34
CA PHE A 18 6.15 -11.48 2.11
C PHE A 18 7.59 -11.03 1.83
N LYS A 19 7.98 -11.11 0.55
CA LYS A 19 9.35 -10.84 0.13
C LYS A 19 9.69 -9.36 0.29
N THR A 20 10.89 -9.08 0.78
CA THR A 20 11.47 -7.74 0.80
C THR A 20 12.62 -7.66 -0.20
N PHE A 21 12.97 -6.44 -0.62
CA PHE A 21 13.93 -6.20 -1.71
C PHE A 21 14.99 -5.18 -1.28
N PRO A 22 15.88 -5.53 -0.32
CA PRO A 22 16.87 -4.60 0.26
C PRO A 22 17.89 -4.08 -0.77
N ASP A 23 18.12 -4.81 -1.86
CA ASP A 23 19.03 -4.42 -2.94
C ASP A 23 18.26 -4.00 -4.21
N GLY A 24 16.97 -3.71 -4.10
CA GLY A 24 16.08 -3.45 -5.22
C GLY A 24 15.46 -4.72 -5.81
N PHE A 25 14.56 -4.54 -6.78
CA PHE A 25 13.93 -5.63 -7.52
C PHE A 25 14.91 -6.24 -8.53
N THR A 26 14.72 -7.53 -8.83
CA THR A 26 15.59 -8.24 -9.78
C THR A 26 15.45 -7.66 -11.19
N ASN A 27 16.48 -7.83 -12.02
CA ASN A 27 16.45 -7.42 -13.43
C ASN A 27 15.32 -8.09 -14.22
N GLU A 28 14.90 -9.30 -13.81
CA GLU A 28 13.76 -9.99 -14.39
C GLU A 28 12.44 -9.26 -14.10
N ILE A 29 12.20 -8.90 -12.84
CA ILE A 29 11.01 -8.14 -12.42
C ILE A 29 10.97 -6.79 -13.15
N ILE A 30 12.07 -6.05 -13.11
CA ILE A 30 12.15 -4.74 -13.77
C ILE A 30 12.01 -4.88 -15.29
N GLY A 31 12.69 -5.84 -15.90
CA GLY A 31 12.62 -6.07 -17.35
C GLY A 31 11.22 -6.40 -17.85
N GLU A 32 10.48 -7.25 -17.13
CA GLU A 32 9.09 -7.56 -17.48
C GLU A 32 8.17 -6.37 -17.25
N PHE A 33 8.38 -5.60 -16.17
CA PHE A 33 7.62 -4.38 -15.91
C PHE A 33 7.85 -3.32 -17.00
N GLU A 34 9.10 -3.07 -17.40
CA GLU A 34 9.43 -2.15 -18.50
C GLU A 34 8.80 -2.61 -19.82
N LYS A 35 8.86 -3.90 -20.11
CA LYS A 35 8.30 -4.48 -21.34
C LYS A 35 6.78 -4.31 -21.41
N ARG A 36 6.07 -4.53 -20.30
CA ARG A 36 4.60 -4.43 -20.24
C ARG A 36 4.09 -2.99 -20.20
N THR A 37 4.85 -2.09 -19.58
CA THR A 37 4.48 -0.66 -19.47
C THR A 37 4.98 0.19 -20.63
N GLY A 38 6.01 -0.28 -21.35
CA GLY A 38 6.67 0.48 -22.42
C GLY A 38 7.55 1.63 -21.91
N ARG A 39 7.80 1.72 -20.60
CA ARG A 39 8.61 2.77 -19.98
C ARG A 39 9.85 2.19 -19.34
N LYS A 40 10.97 2.92 -19.38
CA LYS A 40 12.17 2.54 -18.64
C LYS A 40 12.04 2.87 -17.17
N VAL A 41 12.71 2.09 -16.33
CA VAL A 41 12.70 2.24 -14.88
C VAL A 41 13.98 2.91 -14.41
N VAL A 42 13.84 3.86 -13.48
CA VAL A 42 14.93 4.42 -12.69
C VAL A 42 14.67 4.26 -11.19
N GLY A 43 15.73 4.39 -10.38
CA GLY A 43 15.67 4.23 -8.92
C GLY A 43 16.02 2.82 -8.47
N ASN A 44 15.10 1.87 -8.64
CA ASN A 44 15.17 0.46 -8.24
C ASN A 44 16.00 0.17 -6.98
N LYS A 45 15.68 0.86 -5.87
CA LYS A 45 16.39 0.71 -4.59
C LYS A 45 15.47 1.04 -3.41
N PRO A 46 15.82 0.65 -2.18
CA PRO A 46 15.14 1.18 -1.00
C PRO A 46 15.41 2.68 -0.86
N ALA A 47 14.35 3.47 -0.72
CA ALA A 47 14.48 4.91 -0.54
C ALA A 47 13.27 5.50 0.18
N SER A 48 13.46 6.66 0.82
CA SER A 48 12.34 7.48 1.23
C SER A 48 11.70 8.14 0.01
N GLY A 49 10.39 8.38 0.08
CA GLY A 49 9.67 9.03 -1.02
C GLY A 49 10.18 10.45 -1.33
N THR A 50 10.73 11.18 -0.36
CA THR A 50 11.33 12.50 -0.63
C THR A 50 12.67 12.35 -1.33
N ALA A 51 13.55 11.48 -0.82
CA ALA A 51 14.89 11.31 -1.38
C ALA A 51 14.87 10.79 -2.83
N ILE A 52 13.97 9.84 -3.15
CA ILE A 52 13.89 9.30 -4.52
C ILE A 52 13.37 10.33 -5.53
N LEU A 53 12.52 11.26 -5.11
CA LEU A 53 12.03 12.35 -5.95
C LEU A 53 13.10 13.42 -6.16
N ASP A 54 13.85 13.78 -5.12
CA ASP A 54 14.97 14.71 -5.26
C ASP A 54 16.07 14.16 -6.18
N GLU A 55 16.27 12.84 -6.18
CA GLU A 55 17.28 12.19 -7.01
C GLU A 55 16.83 11.96 -8.46
N TYR A 56 15.61 11.48 -8.69
CA TYR A 56 15.15 11.04 -10.02
C TYR A 56 13.99 11.85 -10.60
N GLY A 57 13.38 12.77 -9.86
CA GLY A 57 12.20 13.51 -10.30
C GLY A 57 12.46 14.32 -11.57
N GLU A 58 13.57 15.07 -11.61
CA GLU A 58 13.93 15.83 -12.81
C GLU A 58 14.27 14.93 -14.00
N HIS A 59 14.89 13.76 -13.77
CA HIS A 59 15.17 12.79 -14.82
C HIS A 59 13.86 12.29 -15.42
N GLN A 60 12.95 11.80 -14.58
CA GLN A 60 11.64 11.33 -15.02
C GLN A 60 10.89 12.42 -15.81
N MET A 61 10.89 13.67 -15.33
CA MET A 61 10.17 14.73 -16.03
C MET A 61 10.72 14.99 -17.43
N LYS A 62 12.03 14.80 -17.62
CA LYS A 62 12.70 15.02 -18.92
C LYS A 62 12.53 13.82 -19.87
N THR A 63 12.54 12.59 -19.36
CA THR A 63 12.57 11.39 -20.20
C THR A 63 11.23 10.67 -20.31
N GLY A 64 10.35 10.83 -19.32
CA GLY A 64 9.15 10.02 -19.16
C GLY A 64 9.42 8.64 -18.55
N ASP A 65 10.65 8.37 -18.09
CA ASP A 65 10.97 7.13 -17.37
C ASP A 65 10.23 7.08 -16.04
N VAL A 66 9.87 5.89 -15.58
CA VAL A 66 9.12 5.70 -14.35
C VAL A 66 10.07 5.44 -13.17
N ILE A 67 9.82 6.10 -12.05
CA ILE A 67 10.59 5.90 -10.82
C ILE A 67 9.98 4.71 -10.08
N VAL A 68 10.75 3.63 -9.93
CA VAL A 68 10.37 2.47 -9.12
C VAL A 68 11.29 2.40 -7.90
N TYR A 69 10.71 2.18 -6.72
CA TYR A 69 11.49 2.04 -5.49
C TYR A 69 10.75 1.17 -4.46
N THR A 70 11.46 0.79 -3.42
CA THR A 70 10.92 -0.03 -2.31
C THR A 70 11.27 0.59 -0.96
N SER A 71 10.93 -0.10 0.13
CA SER A 71 11.21 0.31 1.51
C SER A 71 11.71 -0.88 2.33
N ALA A 72 11.79 -0.73 3.66
CA ALA A 72 12.05 -1.87 4.54
C ALA A 72 10.86 -2.85 4.59
N ASP A 73 9.65 -2.38 4.29
CA ASP A 73 8.46 -3.22 4.17
C ASP A 73 8.33 -3.83 2.77
N SER A 74 7.53 -4.90 2.67
CA SER A 74 7.24 -5.59 1.40
C SER A 74 6.32 -4.77 0.49
N VAL A 75 6.91 -3.83 -0.25
CA VAL A 75 6.16 -2.92 -1.14
C VAL A 75 6.86 -2.67 -2.48
N PHE A 76 6.09 -2.42 -3.52
CA PHE A 76 6.54 -1.91 -4.82
C PHE A 76 5.92 -0.53 -5.05
N GLN A 77 6.74 0.52 -5.11
CA GLN A 77 6.24 1.89 -5.21
C GLN A 77 6.61 2.48 -6.57
N ILE A 78 5.62 3.12 -7.20
CA ILE A 78 5.76 3.72 -8.53
C ILE A 78 5.50 5.21 -8.38
N ALA A 79 6.51 6.05 -8.58
CA ALA A 79 6.39 7.49 -8.54
C ALA A 79 6.39 8.10 -9.95
N ALA A 80 5.49 9.04 -10.17
CA ALA A 80 5.25 9.67 -11.46
C ALA A 80 4.78 11.13 -11.31
N HIS A 81 5.39 12.05 -12.06
CA HIS A 81 4.94 13.44 -12.13
C HIS A 81 3.62 13.52 -12.90
N GLU A 82 2.57 14.10 -12.32
CA GLU A 82 1.21 14.04 -12.87
C GLU A 82 1.07 14.72 -14.25
N GLU A 83 1.89 15.72 -14.55
CA GLU A 83 1.89 16.40 -15.85
C GLU A 83 2.63 15.62 -16.96
N VAL A 84 3.41 14.61 -16.59
CA VAL A 84 4.26 13.84 -17.53
C VAL A 84 3.67 12.45 -17.77
N ILE A 85 3.18 11.81 -16.71
CA ILE A 85 2.50 10.53 -16.77
C ILE A 85 1.12 10.72 -16.10
N PRO A 86 0.02 10.71 -16.88
CA PRO A 86 -1.32 10.88 -16.33
C PRO A 86 -1.66 9.82 -15.28
N LEU A 87 -2.49 10.18 -14.31
CA LEU A 87 -2.89 9.29 -13.22
C LEU A 87 -3.44 7.95 -13.69
N GLU A 88 -4.27 7.95 -14.74
CA GLU A 88 -4.82 6.72 -15.30
C GLU A 88 -3.72 5.76 -15.79
N GLU A 89 -2.66 6.30 -16.39
CA GLU A 89 -1.51 5.51 -16.83
C GLU A 89 -0.69 4.99 -15.64
N LEU A 90 -0.47 5.83 -14.62
CA LEU A 90 0.17 5.41 -13.38
C LEU A 90 -0.59 4.27 -12.70
N TYR A 91 -1.92 4.34 -12.66
CA TYR A 91 -2.76 3.30 -12.09
C TYR A 91 -2.71 2.00 -12.89
N LYS A 92 -2.72 2.07 -14.23
CA LYS A 92 -2.50 0.89 -15.09
C LYS A 92 -1.14 0.26 -14.86
N MET A 93 -0.08 1.05 -14.67
CA MET A 93 1.23 0.52 -14.31
C MET A 93 1.20 -0.18 -12.94
N CYS A 94 0.46 0.34 -11.97
CA CYS A 94 0.31 -0.32 -10.67
C CYS A 94 -0.43 -1.66 -10.77
N GLU A 95 -1.44 -1.76 -11.63
CA GLU A 95 -2.15 -3.01 -11.91
C GLU A 95 -1.22 -4.05 -12.58
N ILE A 96 -0.43 -3.62 -13.58
CA ILE A 96 0.60 -4.45 -14.20
C ILE A 96 1.63 -4.94 -13.18
N ALA A 97 2.14 -4.05 -12.33
CA ALA A 97 3.06 -4.42 -11.25
C ALA A 97 2.39 -5.39 -10.28
N ARG A 98 1.10 -5.25 -9.99
CA ARG A 98 0.39 -6.16 -9.10
C ARG A 98 0.40 -7.58 -9.64
N GLU A 99 0.16 -7.75 -10.94
CA GLU A 99 0.19 -9.06 -11.62
C GLU A 99 1.60 -9.68 -11.66
N ILE A 100 2.64 -8.86 -11.89
CA ILE A 100 4.04 -9.35 -11.89
C ILE A 100 4.45 -9.79 -10.49
N MET A 101 4.07 -9.02 -9.47
CA MET A 101 4.48 -9.25 -8.09
C MET A 101 3.52 -10.25 -7.40
N MET A 102 3.36 -11.44 -7.97
CA MET A 102 2.58 -12.55 -7.41
C MET A 102 3.50 -13.77 -7.19
N GLY A 103 3.01 -14.80 -6.50
CA GLY A 103 3.76 -16.04 -6.25
C GLY A 103 5.07 -15.79 -5.52
N ASP A 104 6.18 -16.33 -6.02
CA ASP A 104 7.52 -16.21 -5.42
C ASP A 104 8.09 -14.77 -5.40
N ASN A 105 7.45 -13.86 -6.15
CA ASN A 105 7.79 -12.43 -6.19
C ASN A 105 6.78 -11.57 -5.43
N ALA A 106 5.85 -12.17 -4.68
CA ALA A 106 4.78 -11.46 -4.00
C ALA A 106 5.31 -10.38 -3.05
N VAL A 107 4.84 -9.14 -3.26
CA VAL A 107 4.89 -8.08 -2.25
C VAL A 107 3.51 -7.81 -1.68
N ALA A 108 3.45 -7.45 -0.41
CA ALA A 108 2.19 -7.16 0.27
C ALA A 108 1.39 -6.06 -0.45
N ARG A 109 2.06 -5.05 -1.02
CA ARG A 109 1.37 -3.89 -1.61
C ARG A 109 2.11 -3.23 -2.77
N ILE A 110 1.38 -2.85 -3.81
CA ILE A 110 1.84 -1.89 -4.83
C ILE A 110 1.28 -0.51 -4.49
N ILE A 111 2.08 0.56 -4.62
CA ILE A 111 1.65 1.91 -4.24
C ILE A 111 1.94 2.91 -5.37
N ALA A 112 0.88 3.53 -5.88
CA ALA A 112 0.97 4.70 -6.74
C ALA A 112 1.38 5.92 -5.92
N ARG A 113 2.45 6.60 -6.34
CA ARG A 113 3.03 7.78 -5.69
C ARG A 113 3.08 8.95 -6.65
N PRO A 114 1.92 9.49 -7.07
CA PRO A 114 1.91 10.68 -7.89
C PRO A 114 2.49 11.87 -7.13
N TYR A 115 3.15 12.76 -7.87
CA TYR A 115 3.72 13.98 -7.33
C TYR A 115 3.64 15.13 -8.34
N ILE A 116 3.81 16.34 -7.82
CA ILE A 116 3.87 17.60 -8.57
C ILE A 116 5.11 18.40 -8.13
N GLY A 117 5.44 19.44 -8.88
CA GLY A 117 6.51 20.38 -8.56
C GLY A 117 7.50 20.50 -9.73
N GLU A 118 8.24 21.60 -9.78
CA GLU A 118 9.00 21.92 -11.00
C GLU A 118 10.44 21.39 -11.00
N LYS A 119 11.02 21.11 -9.81
CA LYS A 119 12.43 20.74 -9.66
C LYS A 119 12.73 20.03 -8.34
N ALA A 120 13.92 19.44 -8.26
CA ALA A 120 14.42 18.82 -7.04
C ALA A 120 14.38 19.80 -5.84
N GLY A 121 14.01 19.30 -4.66
CA GLY A 121 13.76 20.09 -3.46
C GLY A 121 12.38 20.76 -3.40
N HIS A 122 11.64 20.84 -4.50
CA HIS A 122 10.28 21.40 -4.56
C HIS A 122 9.20 20.37 -4.91
N PHE A 123 9.56 19.09 -5.07
CA PHE A 123 8.58 18.04 -5.35
C PHE A 123 7.69 17.73 -4.15
N ALA A 124 6.39 17.60 -4.39
CA ALA A 124 5.39 17.27 -3.40
C ALA A 124 4.52 16.11 -3.88
N ARG A 125 4.42 15.05 -3.06
CA ARG A 125 3.49 13.94 -3.31
C ARG A 125 2.05 14.44 -3.17
N THR A 126 1.17 13.99 -4.03
CA THR A 126 -0.24 14.40 -4.02
C THR A 126 -1.12 13.45 -3.21
N SER A 127 -2.37 13.85 -2.99
CA SER A 127 -3.41 13.00 -2.39
C SER A 127 -3.93 11.91 -3.34
N ASN A 128 -3.53 11.91 -4.62
CA ASN A 128 -3.95 10.91 -5.63
C ASN A 128 -3.25 9.56 -5.45
N ARG A 129 -2.66 9.32 -4.28
CA ARG A 129 -2.09 8.03 -3.91
C ARG A 129 -3.16 6.95 -3.99
N ARG A 130 -2.79 5.79 -4.56
CA ARG A 130 -3.60 4.57 -4.54
C ARG A 130 -2.75 3.38 -4.18
N ASP A 131 -3.31 2.49 -3.36
CA ASP A 131 -2.67 1.30 -2.86
C ASP A 131 -3.37 0.07 -3.46
N TYR A 132 -2.60 -0.94 -3.86
CA TYR A 132 -3.07 -2.20 -4.44
C TYR A 132 -2.51 -3.35 -3.59
N SER A 133 -3.26 -3.72 -2.57
CA SER A 133 -2.90 -4.79 -1.65
C SER A 133 -3.17 -6.17 -2.28
N LEU A 134 -2.48 -7.19 -1.79
CA LEU A 134 -2.88 -8.56 -2.06
C LEU A 134 -4.21 -8.88 -1.36
N ASN A 135 -5.03 -9.71 -2.00
CA ASN A 135 -6.12 -10.38 -1.31
C ASN A 135 -5.54 -11.44 -0.37
N PRO A 136 -6.18 -11.67 0.79
CA PRO A 136 -5.99 -12.90 1.54
C PRO A 136 -6.01 -14.14 0.63
N PHE A 137 -5.08 -15.08 0.84
CA PHE A 137 -4.93 -16.25 -0.04
C PHE A 137 -6.08 -17.25 0.06
N GLU A 138 -6.81 -17.22 1.17
CA GLU A 138 -7.93 -18.09 1.50
C GLU A 138 -9.08 -17.25 2.06
N PRO A 139 -10.32 -17.77 2.10
CA PRO A 139 -11.41 -17.15 2.84
C PRO A 139 -11.02 -16.95 4.31
N THR A 140 -11.29 -15.76 4.82
CA THR A 140 -11.05 -15.37 6.21
C THR A 140 -12.30 -15.59 7.06
N VAL A 141 -12.17 -15.53 8.39
CA VAL A 141 -13.34 -15.44 9.29
C VAL A 141 -14.23 -14.24 8.94
N LEU A 142 -13.68 -13.14 8.40
CA LEU A 142 -14.46 -11.99 7.96
C LEU A 142 -15.41 -12.35 6.80
N ASP A 143 -14.94 -13.18 5.86
CA ASP A 143 -15.78 -13.69 4.78
C ASP A 143 -16.93 -14.54 5.33
N THR A 144 -16.66 -15.43 6.29
CA THR A 144 -17.71 -16.25 6.93
C THR A 144 -18.78 -15.40 7.64
N ILE A 145 -18.37 -14.34 8.33
CA ILE A 145 -19.29 -13.41 9.00
C ILE A 145 -20.15 -12.68 7.96
N LYS A 146 -19.53 -12.13 6.92
CA LYS A 146 -20.22 -11.45 5.82
C LYS A 146 -21.21 -12.36 5.09
N GLU A 147 -20.81 -13.59 4.76
CA GLU A 147 -21.66 -14.60 4.12
C GLU A 147 -22.86 -15.01 4.99
N SER A 148 -22.73 -14.86 6.32
CA SER A 148 -23.82 -15.06 7.27
C SER A 148 -24.77 -13.86 7.38
N ASN A 149 -24.64 -12.86 6.49
CA ASN A 149 -25.39 -11.59 6.49
C ASN A 149 -25.21 -10.77 7.78
N LEU A 150 -24.02 -10.85 8.38
CA LEU A 150 -23.62 -10.04 9.53
C LEU A 150 -22.67 -8.92 9.09
N ASP A 151 -22.63 -7.85 9.88
CA ASP A 151 -21.79 -6.69 9.60
C ASP A 151 -20.31 -6.98 9.85
N VAL A 152 -19.46 -6.55 8.92
CA VAL A 152 -18.00 -6.54 9.09
C VAL A 152 -17.52 -5.12 8.79
N ILE A 153 -17.34 -4.36 9.87
CA ILE A 153 -17.01 -2.94 9.80
C ILE A 153 -15.51 -2.76 10.01
N GLY A 154 -14.81 -2.35 8.96
CA GLY A 154 -13.38 -2.05 9.01
C GLY A 154 -13.12 -0.58 9.36
N VAL A 155 -12.41 -0.32 10.46
CA VAL A 155 -12.01 1.03 10.89
C VAL A 155 -10.50 1.22 10.73
N GLY A 156 -10.11 2.32 10.08
CA GLY A 156 -8.72 2.67 9.80
C GLY A 156 -8.19 1.98 8.55
N LYS A 157 -7.16 1.14 8.71
CA LYS A 157 -6.49 0.43 7.60
C LYS A 157 -7.02 -0.97 7.33
N ILE A 158 -8.08 -1.41 7.99
CA ILE A 158 -8.59 -2.78 7.84
C ILE A 158 -8.98 -3.08 6.39
N GLU A 159 -9.73 -2.20 5.72
CA GLU A 159 -10.07 -2.39 4.31
C GLU A 159 -8.82 -2.54 3.43
N ASP A 160 -7.80 -1.68 3.62
CA ASP A 160 -6.54 -1.76 2.88
C ASP A 160 -5.78 -3.06 3.13
N ILE A 161 -5.85 -3.62 4.34
CA ILE A 161 -5.12 -4.82 4.76
C ILE A 161 -5.74 -6.09 4.16
N PHE A 162 -7.07 -6.11 4.06
CA PHE A 162 -7.82 -7.22 3.48
C PHE A 162 -8.20 -6.99 2.02
N ASN A 163 -7.80 -5.86 1.43
CA ASN A 163 -8.20 -5.42 0.08
C ASN A 163 -9.73 -5.50 -0.14
N GLY A 164 -10.49 -5.13 0.89
CA GLY A 164 -11.97 -5.20 0.90
C GLY A 164 -12.57 -6.61 1.05
N GLN A 165 -11.76 -7.68 1.03
CA GLN A 165 -12.25 -9.04 1.23
C GLN A 165 -12.89 -9.20 2.63
N GLY A 166 -14.06 -9.82 2.70
CA GLY A 166 -14.82 -9.97 3.94
C GLY A 166 -15.43 -8.69 4.53
N ILE A 167 -15.18 -7.50 3.97
CA ILE A 167 -15.65 -6.23 4.54
C ILE A 167 -17.05 -5.87 3.98
N THR A 168 -17.94 -5.39 4.85
CA THR A 168 -19.26 -4.86 4.46
C THR A 168 -19.29 -3.33 4.44
N GLU A 169 -18.64 -2.69 5.41
CA GLU A 169 -18.50 -1.24 5.51
C GLU A 169 -17.08 -0.89 5.97
N ALA A 170 -16.53 0.22 5.46
CA ALA A 170 -15.20 0.68 5.84
C ALA A 170 -15.18 2.19 6.07
N ILE A 171 -14.36 2.63 7.05
CA ILE A 171 -14.01 4.03 7.24
C ILE A 171 -12.51 4.18 7.47
N HIS A 172 -11.87 5.07 6.71
CA HIS A 172 -10.47 5.45 6.95
C HIS A 172 -10.36 6.52 8.02
N THR A 173 -9.27 6.47 8.78
CA THR A 173 -9.03 7.34 9.94
C THR A 173 -7.76 8.16 9.75
N LYS A 174 -7.74 9.38 10.33
CA LYS A 174 -6.60 10.31 10.22
C LYS A 174 -5.48 10.00 11.21
N ASP A 175 -5.85 9.58 12.41
CA ASP A 175 -4.97 9.26 13.52
C ASP A 175 -5.65 8.26 14.47
N ASN A 176 -4.96 7.89 15.54
CA ASN A 176 -5.49 6.92 16.50
C ASN A 176 -6.74 7.42 17.23
N MET A 177 -6.86 8.71 17.54
CA MET A 177 -8.00 9.20 18.30
C MET A 177 -9.26 9.28 17.42
N ASP A 178 -9.10 9.69 16.16
CA ASP A 178 -10.17 9.56 15.16
C ASP A 178 -10.59 8.09 14.99
N GLY A 179 -9.64 7.15 14.98
CA GLY A 179 -9.95 5.72 14.98
C GLY A 179 -10.79 5.27 16.17
N VAL A 180 -10.42 5.69 17.39
CA VAL A 180 -11.21 5.41 18.60
C VAL A 180 -12.62 6.02 18.51
N ASP A 181 -12.73 7.26 18.05
CA ASP A 181 -14.01 7.95 17.90
C ASP A 181 -14.92 7.23 16.89
N GLN A 182 -14.39 6.80 15.74
CA GLN A 182 -15.15 6.02 14.76
C GLN A 182 -15.60 4.68 15.31
N THR A 183 -14.74 3.94 16.01
CA THR A 183 -15.11 2.68 16.67
C THR A 183 -16.26 2.89 17.65
N ILE A 184 -16.21 3.94 18.49
CA ILE A 184 -17.28 4.29 19.43
C ILE A 184 -18.57 4.66 18.68
N ASN A 185 -18.47 5.39 17.57
CA ASN A 185 -19.63 5.75 16.76
C ASN A 185 -20.32 4.50 16.19
N TYR A 186 -19.56 3.52 15.71
CA TYR A 186 -20.14 2.25 15.25
C TYR A 186 -20.72 1.44 16.40
N ILE A 187 -20.08 1.36 17.57
CA ILE A 187 -20.66 0.70 18.75
C ILE A 187 -22.03 1.29 19.13
N LYS A 188 -22.24 2.60 18.92
CA LYS A 188 -23.52 3.28 19.21
C LYS A 188 -24.57 3.13 18.11
N LYS A 189 -24.19 2.73 16.90
CA LYS A 189 -25.13 2.44 15.81
C LYS A 189 -25.70 1.04 15.97
N GLU A 190 -26.87 0.78 15.40
CA GLU A 190 -27.35 -0.59 15.24
C GLU A 190 -26.49 -1.29 14.18
N ASN A 191 -25.74 -2.31 14.59
CA ASN A 191 -25.06 -3.28 13.74
C ASN A 191 -25.06 -4.63 14.45
N ASN A 192 -24.93 -5.69 13.68
CA ASN A 192 -24.91 -7.06 14.17
C ASN A 192 -23.77 -7.83 13.48
N GLY A 193 -22.62 -7.89 14.15
CA GLY A 193 -21.42 -8.54 13.61
C GLY A 193 -20.15 -8.09 14.32
N VAL A 194 -19.10 -7.76 13.55
CA VAL A 194 -17.78 -7.38 14.08
C VAL A 194 -17.38 -5.97 13.64
N ILE A 195 -16.84 -5.21 14.58
CA ILE A 195 -16.11 -3.96 14.33
C ILE A 195 -14.63 -4.27 14.50
N PHE A 196 -13.87 -4.22 13.41
CA PHE A 196 -12.43 -4.47 13.42
C PHE A 196 -11.70 -3.13 13.22
N THR A 197 -10.87 -2.73 14.19
CA THR A 197 -10.19 -1.43 14.18
C THR A 197 -8.68 -1.60 14.15
N ASN A 198 -7.99 -0.86 13.28
CA ASN A 198 -6.53 -0.73 13.26
C ASN A 198 -6.09 0.67 13.67
N LEU A 199 -5.36 0.79 14.80
CA LEU A 199 -4.79 2.04 15.31
C LEU A 199 -3.31 2.16 14.91
N VAL A 200 -3.07 2.73 13.72
CA VAL A 200 -1.79 2.63 13.01
C VAL A 200 -0.66 3.56 13.50
N ASP A 201 -0.96 4.58 14.31
CA ASP A 201 0.06 5.58 14.68
C ASP A 201 1.20 4.96 15.50
N PHE A 202 0.91 3.93 16.31
CA PHE A 202 1.91 3.18 17.08
C PHE A 202 3.05 2.66 16.21
N ASP A 203 2.71 2.10 15.04
CA ASP A 203 3.71 1.64 14.08
C ASP A 203 4.30 2.81 13.27
N SER A 204 3.44 3.62 12.65
CA SER A 204 3.85 4.58 11.62
C SER A 204 4.51 5.86 12.14
N LYS A 205 4.09 6.38 13.30
CA LYS A 205 4.63 7.62 13.88
C LYS A 205 5.74 7.36 14.89
N TYR A 206 5.67 6.27 15.64
CA TYR A 206 6.59 6.02 16.76
C TYR A 206 7.60 4.91 16.44
N ARG A 207 7.15 3.68 16.15
CA ARG A 207 8.05 2.53 15.94
C ARG A 207 8.99 2.74 14.76
N GLN A 208 8.47 3.09 13.58
CA GLN A 208 9.28 3.29 12.37
C GLN A 208 10.30 4.44 12.52
N ARG A 209 10.01 5.40 13.40
CA ARG A 209 10.90 6.53 13.73
C ARG A 209 11.80 6.26 14.94
N ARG A 210 11.72 5.07 15.54
CA ARG A 210 12.41 4.70 16.80
C ARG A 210 12.21 5.72 17.92
N ASN A 211 11.01 6.29 18.02
CA ASN A 211 10.66 7.28 19.03
C ASN A 211 9.88 6.61 20.18
N SER A 212 10.58 6.30 21.29
CA SER A 212 9.99 5.62 22.45
C SER A 212 9.25 6.55 23.42
N LEU A 213 9.44 7.86 23.34
CA LEU A 213 8.87 8.82 24.29
C LEU A 213 7.54 9.43 23.83
N GLY A 214 7.19 9.25 22.56
CA GLY A 214 6.05 9.95 21.94
C GLY A 214 6.50 11.21 21.23
#